data_AF-A0A7C1BQW4-F1
#
_entry.id   AF-A0A7C1BQW4-F1
#
_cell.length_a   1.000
_cell.length_b   1.000
_cell.length_c   1.000
_cell.angle_alpha   90.00
_cell.angle_beta   90.00
_cell.angle_gamma   90.00
#
_symmetry.space_group_name_H-M   'P 1'
#
loop_
_entity.id
_entity.type
_entity.pdbx_description
1 polymer ?
#
loop_
_entity_poly.entity_id
_entity_poly.type
_entity_poly.pdbx_seq_one_letter_code
_entity_poly.pdbx_strand_id
1 'polypeptide(L)'
;MVEETRGVQMNLINVVFSVIAGIIAFLAFLYSFRFYKNIKNDERYALAMLFTRKEAINAFKFLALCGFFHGISMIVSAIGLQLQDPIISKLSKTGCIMLMIGFFYFFLTLEKVTKKSRWKEK
;
A
#
# COMPACT_ATOMS: atom_id res chain seq x y z
N MET A 1 15.15 30.18 14.38
CA MET A 1 14.41 29.30 15.31
C MET A 1 13.12 28.70 14.74
N VAL A 2 12.17 29.47 14.18
CA VAL A 2 10.91 28.91 13.59
C VAL A 2 11.14 28.17 12.25
N GLU A 3 12.10 28.62 11.42
CA GLU A 3 12.45 27.92 10.16
C GLU A 3 13.21 26.61 10.40
N GLU A 4 14.17 26.59 11.33
CA GLU A 4 14.89 25.36 11.70
C GLU A 4 13.95 24.29 12.25
N THR A 5 13.01 24.67 13.11
CA THR A 5 12.03 23.71 13.67
C THR A 5 11.08 23.16 12.61
N ARG A 6 10.69 23.96 11.61
CA ARG A 6 9.92 23.48 10.44
C ARG A 6 10.75 22.54 9.55
N GLY A 7 12.04 22.83 9.35
CA GLY A 7 12.96 21.95 8.61
C GLY A 7 13.15 20.59 9.29
N VAL A 8 13.31 20.57 10.60
CA VAL A 8 13.41 19.34 11.41
C VAL A 8 12.12 18.52 11.37
N GLN A 9 10.95 19.17 11.48
CA GLN A 9 9.65 18.49 11.37
C GLN A 9 9.42 17.89 9.97
N MET A 10 9.79 18.61 8.91
CA MET A 10 9.64 18.12 7.53
C MET A 10 10.55 16.91 7.26
N ASN A 11 11.76 16.91 7.82
CA ASN A 11 12.66 15.75 7.77
C ASN A 11 12.09 14.53 8.52
N LEU A 12 11.52 14.73 9.71
CA LEU A 12 10.95 13.62 10.48
C LEU A 12 9.77 12.94 9.75
N ILE A 13 8.88 13.74 9.16
CA ILE A 13 7.76 13.22 8.36
C ILE A 13 8.30 12.40 7.18
N ASN A 14 9.27 12.93 6.43
CA ASN A 14 9.85 12.21 5.30
C ASN A 14 10.49 10.89 5.72
N VAL A 15 11.23 10.87 6.84
CA VAL A 15 11.82 9.65 7.41
C VAL A 15 10.74 8.61 7.74
N VAL A 16 9.64 9.02 8.40
CA VAL A 16 8.53 8.12 8.72
C VAL A 16 7.91 7.52 7.45
N PHE A 17 7.68 8.36 6.43
CA PHE A 17 7.17 7.88 5.13
C PHE A 17 8.13 6.90 4.47
N SER A 18 9.44 7.16 4.49
CA SER A 18 10.46 6.26 3.94
C SER A 18 10.49 4.91 4.67
N VAL A 19 10.37 4.91 6.01
CA VAL A 19 10.31 3.66 6.80
C VAL A 19 9.07 2.85 6.42
N ILE A 20 7.89 3.48 6.34
CA ILE A 20 6.65 2.81 5.95
C ILE A 20 6.77 2.23 4.53
N ALA A 21 7.30 3.01 3.58
CA ALA A 21 7.53 2.55 2.21
C ALA A 21 8.49 1.35 2.17
N GLY A 22 9.57 1.38 2.97
CA GLY A 22 10.50 0.27 3.11
C GLY A 22 9.84 -1.00 3.64
N ILE A 23 8.95 -0.89 4.64
CA ILE A 23 8.19 -2.03 5.18
C ILE A 23 7.25 -2.60 4.12
N ILE A 24 6.52 -1.76 3.38
CA ILE A 24 5.63 -2.19 2.29
C ILE A 24 6.43 -2.92 1.21
N ALA A 25 7.58 -2.37 0.80
CA ALA A 25 8.46 -2.98 -0.19
C ALA A 25 8.98 -4.35 0.27
N PHE A 26 9.35 -4.47 1.55
CA PHE A 26 9.78 -5.73 2.13
C PHE A 26 8.65 -6.78 2.16
N LEU A 27 7.42 -6.39 2.53
CA LEU A 27 6.26 -7.29 2.47
C LEU A 27 5.95 -7.73 1.03
N ALA A 28 6.04 -6.82 0.06
CA ALA A 28 5.87 -7.12 -1.36
C ALA A 28 6.93 -8.10 -1.86
N PHE A 29 8.18 -7.96 -1.40
CA PHE A 29 9.26 -8.90 -1.68
C PHE A 29 8.96 -10.30 -1.10
N LEU A 30 8.60 -10.39 0.19
CA LEU A 30 8.29 -11.66 0.84
C LEU A 30 7.14 -12.40 0.13
N TYR A 31 6.07 -11.67 -0.17
CA TYR A 31 4.93 -12.19 -0.91
C TYR A 31 5.36 -12.68 -2.31
N SER A 32 6.06 -11.84 -3.09
CA SER A 32 6.49 -12.18 -4.45
C SER A 32 7.39 -13.43 -4.47
N PHE A 33 8.32 -13.52 -3.52
CA PHE A 33 9.21 -14.68 -3.38
C PHE A 33 8.44 -15.96 -3.04
N ARG A 34 7.45 -15.89 -2.13
CA ARG A 34 6.62 -17.04 -1.80
C ARG A 34 5.70 -17.43 -2.96
N PHE A 35 5.10 -16.46 -3.61
CA PHE A 35 4.24 -16.67 -4.76
C PHE A 35 5.01 -17.34 -5.91
N TYR A 36 6.23 -16.88 -6.20
CA TYR A 36 7.13 -17.53 -7.17
C TYR A 36 7.39 -19.00 -6.83
N LYS A 37 7.73 -19.30 -5.56
CA LYS A 37 7.91 -20.69 -5.10
C LYS A 37 6.64 -21.52 -5.25
N ASN A 38 5.47 -20.93 -4.97
CA ASN A 38 4.20 -21.63 -5.05
C ASN A 38 3.79 -21.89 -6.51
N ILE A 39 3.99 -20.94 -7.43
CA ILE A 39 3.75 -21.13 -8.87
C ILE A 39 4.60 -22.27 -9.43
N LYS A 40 5.88 -22.33 -9.06
CA LYS A 40 6.78 -23.39 -9.53
C LYS A 40 6.33 -24.79 -9.09
N ASN A 41 5.64 -24.88 -7.95
CA ASN A 41 5.17 -26.15 -7.40
C ASN A 41 3.78 -26.51 -7.92
N ASP A 42 2.83 -25.58 -7.87
CA ASP A 42 1.45 -25.74 -8.34
C ASP A 42 0.88 -24.37 -8.75
N GLU A 43 0.99 -24.09 -10.04
CA GLU A 43 0.53 -22.84 -10.65
C GLU A 43 -0.98 -22.63 -10.48
N ARG A 44 -1.78 -23.67 -10.73
CA ARG A 44 -3.25 -23.56 -10.67
C ARG A 44 -3.70 -23.23 -9.26
N TYR A 45 -3.11 -23.88 -8.27
CA TYR A 45 -3.39 -23.61 -6.86
C TYR A 45 -2.94 -22.21 -6.43
N ALA A 46 -1.73 -21.78 -6.85
CA ALA A 46 -1.21 -20.46 -6.52
C ALA A 46 -2.11 -19.34 -7.06
N LEU A 47 -2.55 -19.45 -8.31
CA LEU A 47 -3.49 -18.52 -8.94
C LEU A 47 -4.86 -18.56 -8.28
N ALA A 48 -5.40 -19.75 -8.01
CA ALA A 48 -6.68 -19.90 -7.32
C ALA A 48 -6.65 -19.22 -5.95
N MET A 49 -5.60 -19.38 -5.16
CA MET A 49 -5.48 -18.71 -3.86
C MET A 49 -5.52 -17.18 -3.96
N LEU A 50 -4.93 -16.60 -5.01
CA LEU A 50 -4.92 -15.15 -5.21
C LEU A 50 -6.32 -14.60 -5.48
N PHE A 51 -7.10 -15.32 -6.30
CA PHE A 51 -8.36 -14.80 -6.83
C PHE A 51 -9.63 -15.34 -6.14
N THR A 52 -9.53 -16.42 -5.35
CA THR A 52 -10.71 -17.08 -4.76
C THR A 52 -10.81 -16.92 -3.24
N ARG A 53 -9.71 -16.62 -2.54
CA ARG A 53 -9.74 -16.41 -1.10
C ARG A 53 -10.44 -15.10 -0.77
N LYS A 54 -11.48 -15.16 0.07
CA LYS A 54 -12.26 -13.99 0.49
C LYS A 54 -11.37 -12.88 1.08
N GLU A 55 -10.33 -13.24 1.81
CA GLU A 55 -9.38 -12.28 2.38
C GLU A 55 -8.58 -11.55 1.28
N ALA A 56 -8.11 -12.27 0.26
CA ALA A 56 -7.39 -11.68 -0.86
C ALA A 56 -8.32 -10.77 -1.69
N ILE A 57 -9.54 -11.22 -1.98
CA ILE A 57 -10.55 -10.42 -2.69
C ILE A 57 -10.85 -9.12 -1.93
N ASN A 58 -11.05 -9.20 -0.61
CA ASN A 58 -11.29 -8.01 0.21
C ASN A 58 -10.08 -7.06 0.23
N ALA A 59 -8.86 -7.61 0.24
CA ALA A 59 -7.64 -6.82 0.12
C ALA A 59 -7.52 -6.11 -1.23
N PHE A 60 -7.86 -6.77 -2.34
CA PHE A 60 -7.93 -6.13 -3.65
C PHE A 60 -8.97 -5.02 -3.69
N LYS A 61 -10.19 -5.27 -3.19
CA LYS A 61 -11.26 -4.26 -3.14
C LYS A 61 -10.86 -3.04 -2.33
N PHE A 62 -10.24 -3.25 -1.17
CA PHE A 62 -9.76 -2.17 -0.32
C PHE A 62 -8.65 -1.37 -0.99
N LEU A 63 -7.66 -2.05 -1.61
CA LEU A 63 -6.59 -1.38 -2.34
C LEU A 63 -7.14 -0.56 -3.52
N ALA A 64 -8.12 -1.09 -4.27
CA ALA A 64 -8.77 -0.39 -5.36
C ALA A 64 -9.50 0.88 -4.87
N LEU A 65 -10.19 0.79 -3.73
CA LEU A 65 -10.85 1.93 -3.10
C LEU A 65 -9.83 3.00 -2.66
N CYS A 66 -8.74 2.60 -2.02
CA CYS A 66 -7.64 3.50 -1.66
C CYS A 66 -7.03 4.18 -2.89
N GLY A 67 -6.83 3.43 -3.99
CA GLY A 67 -6.36 3.95 -5.27
C GLY A 67 -7.30 4.99 -5.88
N PHE A 68 -8.62 4.73 -5.83
CA PHE A 68 -9.63 5.68 -6.28
C PHE A 68 -9.59 6.99 -5.49
N PHE A 69 -9.57 6.92 -4.16
CA PHE A 69 -9.47 8.12 -3.32
C PHE A 69 -8.15 8.88 -3.52
N HIS A 70 -7.04 8.16 -3.68
CA HIS A 70 -5.78 8.79 -4.02
C HIS A 70 -5.86 9.52 -5.37
N GLY A 71 -6.43 8.90 -6.41
CA GLY A 71 -6.64 9.54 -7.70
C GLY A 71 -7.47 10.82 -7.61
N ILE A 72 -8.60 10.79 -6.89
CA ILE A 72 -9.41 11.99 -6.63
C ILE A 72 -8.59 13.06 -5.90
N SER A 73 -7.87 12.68 -4.85
CA SER A 73 -7.07 13.63 -4.07
C SER A 73 -6.00 14.34 -4.91
N MET A 74 -5.43 13.65 -5.89
CA MET A 74 -4.44 14.21 -6.83
C MET A 74 -5.09 15.23 -7.77
N ILE A 75 -6.27 14.91 -8.31
CA ILE A 75 -7.04 15.84 -9.16
C ILE A 75 -7.39 17.11 -8.36
N VAL A 76 -7.93 16.94 -7.15
CA VAL A 76 -8.30 18.07 -6.29
C VAL A 76 -7.07 18.90 -5.91
N SER A 77 -5.95 18.24 -5.57
CA SER A 77 -4.67 18.90 -5.28
C SER A 77 -4.16 19.72 -6.48
N ALA A 78 -4.29 19.21 -7.70
CA ALA A 78 -3.93 19.94 -8.92
C ALA A 78 -4.78 21.19 -9.13
N ILE A 79 -6.10 21.12 -8.88
CA ILE A 79 -7.00 22.28 -8.89
C ILE A 79 -6.56 23.28 -7.82
N GLY A 80 -6.25 22.82 -6.61
CA GLY A 80 -5.76 23.68 -5.53
C GLY A 80 -4.47 24.41 -5.88
N LEU A 81 -3.55 23.76 -6.62
CA LEU A 81 -2.34 24.41 -7.12
C LEU A 81 -2.66 25.52 -8.13
N GLN A 82 -3.60 25.30 -9.05
CA GLN A 82 -4.03 26.32 -10.00
C GLN A 82 -4.70 27.52 -9.31
N LEU A 83 -5.47 27.27 -8.26
CA LEU A 83 -6.13 28.30 -7.45
C LEU A 83 -5.20 28.96 -6.42
N GLN A 84 -3.94 28.52 -6.33
CA GLN A 84 -2.98 28.94 -5.29
C GLN A 84 -3.51 28.72 -3.86
N ASP A 85 -4.41 27.77 -3.66
CA ASP A 85 -4.96 27.42 -2.35
C ASP A 85 -4.02 26.43 -1.63
N PRO A 86 -3.37 26.84 -0.53
CA PRO A 86 -2.38 26.02 0.18
C PRO A 86 -3.00 24.87 0.98
N ILE A 87 -4.32 24.87 1.22
CA ILE A 87 -5.04 23.81 1.91
C ILE A 87 -5.41 22.72 0.92
N ILE A 88 -6.06 23.11 -0.18
CA ILE A 88 -6.53 22.18 -1.22
C ILE A 88 -5.34 21.51 -1.92
N SER A 89 -4.27 22.26 -2.19
CA SER A 89 -3.04 21.71 -2.80
C SER A 89 -2.36 20.63 -1.96
N LYS A 90 -2.59 20.57 -0.64
CA LYS A 90 -2.00 19.54 0.24
C LYS A 90 -2.82 18.25 0.33
N LEU A 91 -4.02 18.18 -0.25
CA LEU A 91 -4.88 16.99 -0.18
C LEU A 91 -4.25 15.72 -0.78
N SER A 92 -3.34 15.87 -1.75
CA SER A 92 -2.55 14.76 -2.30
C SER A 92 -1.79 13.98 -1.22
N LYS A 93 -1.31 14.65 -0.16
CA LYS A 93 -0.62 13.98 0.97
C LYS A 93 -1.55 13.03 1.71
N THR A 94 -2.79 13.43 1.94
CA THR A 94 -3.81 12.58 2.59
C THR A 94 -4.12 11.36 1.73
N GLY A 95 -4.29 11.55 0.41
CA GLY A 95 -4.48 10.43 -0.51
C GLY A 95 -3.30 9.47 -0.56
N CYS A 96 -2.06 9.98 -0.52
CA CYS A 96 -0.86 9.14 -0.43
C CYS A 96 -0.87 8.26 0.83
N ILE A 97 -1.25 8.82 1.99
CA ILE A 97 -1.38 8.06 3.23
C ILE A 97 -2.41 6.94 3.10
N MET A 98 -3.60 7.24 2.54
CA MET A 98 -4.62 6.23 2.29
C MET A 98 -4.12 5.12 1.37
N LEU A 99 -3.38 5.46 0.32
CA LEU A 99 -2.81 4.49 -0.61
C LEU A 99 -1.75 3.60 0.06
N MET A 100 -0.87 4.17 0.88
CA MET A 100 0.12 3.40 1.64
C MET A 100 -0.54 2.41 2.61
N ILE A 101 -1.62 2.82 3.30
CA ILE A 101 -2.41 1.92 4.15
C ILE A 101 -3.02 0.78 3.32
N GLY A 102 -3.55 1.10 2.14
CA GLY A 102 -4.04 0.13 1.16
C GLY A 102 -2.99 -0.91 0.79
N PHE A 103 -1.79 -0.47 0.39
CA PHE A 103 -0.69 -1.37 0.03
C PHE A 103 -0.21 -2.22 1.20
N PHE A 104 -0.07 -1.62 2.39
CA PHE A 104 0.34 -2.34 3.58
C PHE A 104 -0.65 -3.46 3.92
N TYR A 105 -1.95 -3.15 4.00
CA TYR A 105 -2.99 -4.14 4.23
C TYR A 105 -3.00 -5.23 3.15
N PHE A 106 -2.83 -4.84 1.89
CA PHE A 106 -2.81 -5.77 0.76
C PHE A 106 -1.68 -6.78 0.85
N PHE A 107 -0.42 -6.33 0.89
CA PHE A 107 0.72 -7.23 0.91
C PHE A 107 0.79 -8.07 2.19
N LEU A 108 0.41 -7.51 3.34
CA LEU A 108 0.30 -8.27 4.59
C LEU A 108 -0.75 -9.38 4.47
N THR A 109 -1.90 -9.10 3.87
CA THR A 109 -2.96 -10.09 3.68
C THR A 109 -2.54 -11.19 2.73
N LEU A 110 -1.92 -10.84 1.60
CA LEU A 110 -1.44 -11.82 0.62
C LEU A 110 -0.34 -12.71 1.20
N GLU A 111 0.60 -12.15 1.95
CA GLU A 111 1.64 -12.91 2.64
C GLU A 111 1.02 -13.90 3.64
N LYS A 112 -0.02 -13.49 4.39
CA LYS A 112 -0.72 -14.34 5.36
C LYS A 112 -1.50 -15.48 4.69
N VAL A 113 -2.24 -15.18 3.61
CA VAL A 113 -3.05 -16.17 2.88
C VAL A 113 -2.14 -17.21 2.22
N THR A 114 -1.05 -16.78 1.60
CA THR A 114 -0.08 -17.68 0.96
C THR A 114 0.74 -18.49 1.96
N LYS A 115 0.92 -18.01 3.21
CA LYS A 115 1.58 -18.78 4.30
C LYS A 115 0.71 -19.91 4.83
N LYS A 116 -0.58 -19.64 5.10
CA LYS A 116 -1.51 -20.59 5.73
C LYS A 116 -1.76 -21.85 4.90
N SER A 117 -1.57 -21.76 3.60
CA SER A 117 -1.88 -22.84 2.67
C SER A 117 -1.00 -24.10 2.85
N ARG A 118 0.27 -23.95 3.24
CA ARG A 118 1.18 -25.10 3.44
C ARG A 118 0.93 -25.92 4.71
N TRP A 119 0.05 -25.46 5.61
CA TRP A 119 -0.18 -26.08 6.92
C TRP A 119 -1.47 -26.90 7.01
N LYS A 120 -2.17 -27.11 5.89
CA LYS A 120 -3.35 -28.00 5.82
C LYS A 120 -3.13 -29.24 4.94
N GLU A 121 -1.88 -29.69 4.85
CA GLU A 121 -1.53 -31.02 4.36
C GLU A 121 -0.83 -31.76 5.50
N LYS A 122 -1.60 -32.16 6.52
CA LYS A 122 -1.36 -33.33 7.37
C LYS A 122 -2.70 -33.85 7.85
#